data_AF-A0A9D5RU31-F1
#
_entry.id   AF-A0A9D5RU31-F1
#
_cell.length_a   1.000
_cell.length_b   1.000
_cell.length_c   1.000
_cell.angle_alpha   90.00
_cell.angle_beta   90.00
_cell.angle_gamma   90.00
#
_symmetry.space_group_name_H-M   'P 1'
#
loop_
_entity.id
_entity.type
_entity.pdbx_description
1 polymer ?
#
loop_
_entity_poly.entity_id
_entity_poly.type
_entity_poly.pdbx_seq_one_letter_code
_entity_poly.pdbx_strand_id
1 'polypeptide(L)'
;MSSVFSESFLWGAATAANQVEGAWNEDGKGISVADILASDSDKGIRIETEEIKEGYYYASHKACDQYHRIHEDISLFAEMGLKAYRMSIAWTRIYPRGDEETPNEAGLAYYDEVFDDLKAHGIEPVVTISHYEPPYHLTKTGGWSNREMIDHYLRYCETIFTRYKDKVHYWLTFNEINILRVPFGILTSGCINIPSFSKENTEELRFQAMHHQFVASAKAVKLGHEINPDFEIGCMFAAMMQYPLTPHPDDIFAAEQNNRLMYLFAADVQARGSYPSYLKRYWRDHDIQIVMDETDEKTLREGTVDFISFSYYSTSCISVTQTAEAVGKGKAAGNLISGMKNPYLKASEWGWQIDAKGMRNLLNQLYDRYQKPLMIAENGLGARDVLENGQIHDDYRITYLREHVKELKEAVLDGVEVIGYMPWSAIDVIGLSTGTIDKRYGFIYVDTDNRSNGTMNRYKKDSFYWYQKVIETNGEVL
;
A
#
# COMPACT_ATOMS: atom_id res chain seq x y z
N MET A 1 16.16 8.08 -29.64
CA MET A 1 14.81 7.48 -29.78
C MET A 1 13.93 8.13 -28.73
N SER A 2 12.65 8.37 -29.01
CA SER A 2 11.71 8.86 -28.00
C SER A 2 11.44 7.76 -26.99
N SER A 3 11.28 8.12 -25.70
CA SER A 3 10.87 7.15 -24.68
C SER A 3 9.54 6.49 -25.06
N VAL A 4 9.35 5.24 -24.61
CA VAL A 4 8.04 4.55 -24.74
C VAL A 4 7.03 5.07 -23.71
N PHE A 5 7.50 5.67 -22.63
CA PHE A 5 6.65 6.26 -21.60
C PHE A 5 6.13 7.61 -22.09
N SER A 6 4.89 7.95 -21.73
CA SER A 6 4.34 9.26 -22.06
C SER A 6 5.17 10.38 -21.42
N GLU A 7 5.12 11.59 -21.98
CA GLU A 7 5.76 12.76 -21.37
C GLU A 7 5.14 13.13 -20.01
N SER A 8 3.89 12.71 -19.79
CA SER A 8 3.14 12.87 -18.54
C SER A 8 3.24 11.67 -17.60
N PHE A 9 4.12 10.69 -17.87
CA PHE A 9 4.25 9.50 -17.02
C PHE A 9 4.69 9.90 -15.61
N LEU A 10 3.93 9.46 -14.60
CA LEU A 10 4.15 9.81 -13.20
C LEU A 10 5.26 8.93 -12.62
N TRP A 11 6.51 9.30 -12.89
CA TRP A 11 7.65 8.78 -12.15
C TRP A 11 7.63 9.33 -10.73
N GLY A 12 7.12 8.53 -9.80
CA GLY A 12 6.96 8.95 -8.42
C GLY A 12 7.79 8.11 -7.46
N ALA A 13 7.45 8.22 -6.18
CA ALA A 13 7.83 7.34 -5.09
C ALA A 13 6.77 7.43 -3.98
N ALA A 14 6.67 6.43 -3.12
CA ALA A 14 5.59 6.31 -2.15
C ALA A 14 6.06 6.25 -0.69
N THR A 15 5.19 6.70 0.22
CA THR A 15 5.26 6.52 1.69
C THR A 15 3.85 6.35 2.28
N ALA A 16 3.78 6.11 3.60
CA ALA A 16 2.53 6.11 4.38
C ALA A 16 2.75 6.87 5.68
N ALA A 17 1.79 7.69 6.09
CA ALA A 17 1.91 8.65 7.20
C ALA A 17 2.37 7.97 8.50
N ASN A 18 1.72 6.88 8.91
CA ASN A 18 2.11 6.10 10.09
C ASN A 18 3.53 5.50 10.07
N GLN A 19 4.20 5.46 8.91
CA GLN A 19 5.55 4.92 8.75
C GLN A 19 6.64 6.00 8.64
N VAL A 20 6.26 7.26 8.40
CA VAL A 20 7.23 8.36 8.18
C VAL A 20 6.99 9.59 9.05
N GLU A 21 5.74 10.00 9.31
CA GLU A 21 5.43 11.30 9.91
C GLU A 21 5.95 11.42 11.34
N GLY A 22 5.63 10.45 12.21
CA GLY A 22 5.85 10.61 13.65
C GLY A 22 4.85 11.60 14.25
N ALA A 23 5.30 12.42 15.20
CA ALA A 23 4.50 13.46 15.86
C ALA A 23 3.08 12.97 16.22
N TRP A 24 3.02 11.77 16.82
CA TRP A 24 1.79 10.98 16.89
C TRP A 24 0.68 11.60 17.73
N ASN A 25 1.03 12.52 18.63
CA ASN A 25 0.17 13.21 19.59
C ASN A 25 0.30 14.74 19.51
N GLU A 26 0.86 15.27 18.43
CA GLU A 26 1.01 16.72 18.21
C GLU A 26 -0.16 17.28 17.42
N ASP A 27 -0.43 18.57 17.59
CA ASP A 27 -1.45 19.34 16.84
C ASP A 27 -2.83 18.67 16.78
N GLY A 28 -3.22 18.03 17.88
CA GLY A 28 -4.53 17.40 18.05
C GLY A 28 -4.66 16.02 17.39
N LYS A 29 -3.60 15.43 16.83
CA LYS A 29 -3.65 14.07 16.27
C LYS A 29 -4.10 13.06 17.33
N GLY A 30 -5.04 12.20 16.96
CA GLY A 30 -5.52 11.09 17.79
C GLY A 30 -4.70 9.80 17.67
N ILE A 31 -5.08 8.80 18.47
CA ILE A 31 -4.44 7.48 18.45
C ILE A 31 -4.96 6.68 17.27
N SER A 32 -4.06 6.24 16.38
CA SER A 32 -4.38 5.30 15.31
C SER A 32 -4.20 3.85 15.77
N VAL A 33 -4.73 2.89 15.00
CA VAL A 33 -4.44 1.47 15.21
C VAL A 33 -2.94 1.14 15.08
N ALA A 34 -2.15 1.97 14.40
CA ALA A 34 -0.70 1.79 14.32
C ALA A 34 0.02 2.22 15.61
N ASP A 35 -0.54 3.19 16.34
CA ASP A 35 0.06 3.75 17.56
C ASP A 35 -0.04 2.83 18.78
N ILE A 36 -0.85 1.77 18.70
CA ILE A 36 -0.92 0.69 19.70
C ILE A 36 -0.08 -0.54 19.34
N LEU A 37 0.63 -0.51 18.20
CA LEU A 37 1.53 -1.57 17.77
C LEU A 37 2.95 -1.29 18.29
N ALA A 38 3.24 -1.81 19.48
CA ALA A 38 4.59 -1.78 20.02
C ALA A 38 5.54 -2.65 19.17
N SER A 39 6.85 -2.51 19.38
CA SER A 39 7.89 -3.23 18.65
C SER A 39 8.91 -3.81 19.62
N ASP A 40 9.19 -5.11 19.47
CA ASP A 40 10.37 -5.74 20.05
C ASP A 40 11.50 -5.59 19.04
N SER A 41 12.24 -4.48 19.15
CA SER A 41 13.31 -4.11 18.22
C SER A 41 14.41 -5.17 18.09
N ASP A 42 14.63 -5.97 19.14
CA ASP A 42 15.68 -6.99 19.18
C ASP A 42 15.25 -8.27 18.44
N LYS A 43 13.94 -8.57 18.45
CA LYS A 43 13.35 -9.71 17.74
C LYS A 43 12.79 -9.36 16.37
N GLY A 44 12.63 -8.06 16.06
CA GLY A 44 12.05 -7.58 14.81
C GLY A 44 10.59 -7.99 14.65
N ILE A 45 9.79 -7.93 15.72
CA ILE A 45 8.36 -8.28 15.70
C ILE A 45 7.51 -7.17 16.32
N ARG A 46 6.30 -7.01 15.81
CA ARG A 46 5.28 -6.18 16.46
C ARG A 46 4.67 -6.90 17.66
N ILE A 47 4.30 -6.11 18.66
CA ILE A 47 3.52 -6.54 19.82
C ILE A 47 2.21 -5.75 19.79
N GLU A 48 1.10 -6.46 19.61
CA GLU A 48 -0.24 -5.89 19.73
C GLU A 48 -0.50 -5.55 21.20
N THR A 49 -0.88 -4.30 21.48
CA THR A 49 -1.24 -3.84 22.83
C THR A 49 -2.65 -3.25 22.82
N GLU A 50 -3.40 -3.42 23.92
CA GLU A 50 -4.77 -2.88 24.04
C GLU A 50 -4.80 -1.35 24.27
N GLU A 51 -3.67 -0.79 24.67
CA GLU A 51 -3.46 0.63 24.94
C GLU A 51 -1.96 0.93 24.87
N ILE A 52 -1.61 2.22 24.84
CA ILE A 52 -0.22 2.66 24.94
C ILE A 52 0.28 2.39 26.36
N LYS A 53 1.33 1.57 26.48
CA LYS A 53 1.89 1.09 27.76
C LYS A 53 3.29 1.65 27.97
N GLU A 54 3.54 2.12 29.19
CA GLU A 54 4.88 2.52 29.62
C GLU A 54 5.85 1.34 29.52
N GLY A 55 7.09 1.61 29.09
CA GLY A 55 8.13 0.59 28.90
C GLY A 55 8.10 -0.13 27.55
N TYR A 56 7.06 0.08 26.73
CA TYR A 56 7.02 -0.38 25.35
C TYR A 56 7.51 0.71 24.39
N TYR A 57 8.13 0.29 23.29
CA TYR A 57 8.55 1.20 22.22
C TYR A 57 7.59 1.08 21.03
N TYR A 58 7.06 2.22 20.58
CA TYR A 58 6.10 2.31 19.49
C TYR A 58 6.75 3.05 18.32
N ALA A 59 7.17 2.30 17.30
CA ALA A 59 7.98 2.87 16.22
C ALA A 59 7.24 3.95 15.40
N SER A 60 5.90 3.90 15.31
CA SER A 60 5.11 4.92 14.62
C SER A 60 5.13 6.28 15.33
N HIS A 61 5.43 6.31 16.63
CA HIS A 61 5.33 7.54 17.43
C HIS A 61 6.32 8.61 16.98
N LYS A 62 7.52 8.19 16.60
CA LYS A 62 8.58 9.07 16.08
C LYS A 62 8.87 8.83 14.60
N ALA A 63 8.71 7.57 14.13
CA ALA A 63 8.94 7.17 12.75
C ALA A 63 10.25 7.75 12.17
N CYS A 64 10.17 8.47 11.05
CA CYS A 64 11.30 9.15 10.41
C CYS A 64 11.25 10.68 10.63
N ASP A 65 10.38 11.13 11.54
CA ASP A 65 10.19 12.54 11.89
C ASP A 65 9.86 13.43 10.66
N GLN A 66 9.17 12.87 9.67
CA GLN A 66 8.81 13.61 8.46
C GLN A 66 7.84 14.75 8.76
N TYR A 67 7.00 14.65 9.79
CA TYR A 67 6.08 15.73 10.17
C TYR A 67 6.80 17.08 10.35
N HIS A 68 7.96 17.07 11.01
CA HIS A 68 8.75 18.28 11.26
C HIS A 68 9.73 18.63 10.14
N ARG A 69 9.94 17.72 9.18
CA ARG A 69 11.02 17.79 8.18
C ARG A 69 10.53 17.62 6.75
N ILE A 70 9.23 17.67 6.53
CA ILE A 70 8.63 17.38 5.21
C ILE A 70 9.16 18.32 4.12
N HIS A 71 9.46 19.59 4.43
CA HIS A 71 10.06 20.52 3.47
C HIS A 71 11.50 20.14 3.05
N GLU A 72 12.29 19.59 3.97
CA GLU A 72 13.62 19.02 3.66
C GLU A 72 13.46 17.82 2.73
N ASP A 73 12.48 16.95 3.03
CA ASP A 73 12.19 15.75 2.25
C ASP A 73 11.66 16.10 0.85
N ILE A 74 10.73 17.04 0.72
CA ILE A 74 10.18 17.52 -0.56
C ILE A 74 11.26 18.17 -1.41
N SER A 75 12.17 18.94 -0.81
CA SER A 75 13.33 19.50 -1.52
C SER A 75 14.21 18.39 -2.12
N LEU A 76 14.43 17.29 -1.41
CA LEU A 76 15.16 16.12 -1.92
C LEU A 76 14.37 15.37 -3.00
N PHE A 77 13.04 15.28 -2.88
CA PHE A 77 12.18 14.69 -3.91
C PHE A 77 12.25 15.48 -5.21
N ALA A 78 12.23 16.81 -5.11
CA ALA A 78 12.39 17.73 -6.23
C ALA A 78 13.80 17.63 -6.84
N GLU A 79 14.85 17.53 -6.01
CA GLU A 79 16.22 17.30 -6.48
C GLU A 79 16.32 15.99 -7.27
N MET A 80 15.68 14.91 -6.79
CA MET A 80 15.62 13.63 -7.51
C MET A 80 14.80 13.74 -8.82
N GLY A 81 13.97 14.77 -8.95
CA GLY A 81 13.16 15.04 -10.14
C GLY A 81 11.82 14.33 -10.15
N LEU A 82 11.30 13.88 -9.00
CA LEU A 82 10.01 13.21 -8.91
C LEU A 82 8.91 13.99 -9.64
N LYS A 83 8.08 13.28 -10.40
CA LYS A 83 6.86 13.81 -11.04
C LYS A 83 5.63 13.66 -10.17
N ALA A 84 5.65 12.67 -9.27
CA ALA A 84 4.59 12.45 -8.32
C ALA A 84 5.13 11.99 -6.96
N TYR A 85 4.40 12.28 -5.89
CA TYR A 85 4.65 11.73 -4.57
C TYR A 85 3.37 11.10 -4.03
N ARG A 86 3.40 9.78 -3.83
CA ARG A 86 2.29 9.07 -3.20
C ARG A 86 2.45 9.09 -1.70
N MET A 87 1.43 9.59 -1.01
CA MET A 87 1.38 9.63 0.46
C MET A 87 -0.02 9.30 0.97
N SER A 88 -0.16 9.01 2.26
CA SER A 88 -1.46 8.97 2.92
C SER A 88 -1.72 10.23 3.74
N ILE A 89 -2.99 10.61 3.85
CA ILE A 89 -3.44 11.53 4.89
C ILE A 89 -3.76 10.66 6.11
N ALA A 90 -3.16 10.96 7.26
CA ALA A 90 -3.47 10.30 8.50
C ALA A 90 -4.89 10.70 8.93
N TRP A 91 -5.84 9.76 8.87
CA TRP A 91 -7.23 9.98 9.28
C TRP A 91 -7.28 10.58 10.70
N THR A 92 -6.43 10.10 11.61
CA THR A 92 -6.34 10.60 13.00
C THR A 92 -5.82 12.02 13.15
N ARG A 93 -5.23 12.64 12.11
CA ARG A 93 -4.96 14.09 12.11
C ARG A 93 -6.19 14.91 11.79
N ILE A 94 -7.11 14.37 10.98
CA ILE A 94 -8.32 15.08 10.54
C ILE A 94 -9.49 14.82 11.49
N TYR A 95 -9.72 13.57 11.86
CA TYR A 95 -10.71 13.15 12.85
C TYR A 95 -10.01 12.28 13.90
N PRO A 96 -9.56 12.87 15.03
CA PRO A 96 -8.74 12.19 16.04
C PRO A 96 -9.35 10.89 16.59
N ARG A 97 -10.66 10.85 16.78
CA ARG A 97 -11.42 9.65 17.18
C ARG A 97 -12.20 9.05 16.02
N GLY A 98 -12.39 9.79 14.93
CA GLY A 98 -13.08 9.33 13.73
C GLY A 98 -14.59 9.55 13.77
N ASP A 99 -15.14 9.92 14.93
CA ASP A 99 -16.56 10.10 15.19
C ASP A 99 -16.95 11.56 15.48
N GLU A 100 -15.99 12.48 15.45
CA GLU A 100 -16.26 13.89 15.64
C GLU A 100 -17.08 14.48 14.49
N GLU A 101 -17.88 15.51 14.79
CA GLU A 101 -18.64 16.21 13.75
C GLU A 101 -17.76 17.18 12.95
N THR A 102 -16.82 17.84 13.62
CA THR A 102 -15.92 18.84 13.04
C THR A 102 -14.50 18.30 12.92
N PRO A 103 -13.81 18.53 11.79
CA PRO A 103 -12.43 18.10 11.63
C PRO A 103 -11.48 18.95 12.49
N ASN A 104 -10.30 18.40 12.76
CA ASN A 104 -9.18 19.11 13.37
C ASN A 104 -8.47 19.98 12.32
N GLU A 105 -8.64 21.29 12.46
CA GLU A 105 -8.09 22.29 11.52
C GLU A 105 -6.55 22.23 11.43
N ALA A 106 -5.85 21.97 12.53
CA ALA A 106 -4.38 21.92 12.50
C ALA A 106 -3.88 20.76 11.62
N GLY A 107 -4.57 19.62 11.64
CA GLY A 107 -4.29 18.50 10.76
C GLY A 107 -4.58 18.83 9.29
N LEU A 108 -5.64 19.59 9.00
CA LEU A 108 -5.92 20.05 7.63
C LEU A 108 -4.84 21.03 7.14
N ALA A 109 -4.47 22.00 7.97
CA ALA A 109 -3.46 23.01 7.65
C ALA A 109 -2.08 22.40 7.38
N TYR A 110 -1.70 21.33 8.10
CA TYR A 110 -0.48 20.58 7.80
C TYR A 110 -0.47 20.03 6.37
N TYR A 111 -1.51 19.33 5.94
CA TYR A 111 -1.56 18.79 4.58
C TYR A 111 -1.75 19.88 3.52
N ASP A 112 -2.38 21.01 3.84
CA ASP A 112 -2.38 22.18 2.96
C ASP A 112 -0.96 22.64 2.63
N GLU A 113 -0.11 22.77 3.64
CA GLU A 113 1.29 23.18 3.52
C GLU A 113 2.10 22.14 2.72
N VAL A 114 1.90 20.85 2.99
CA VAL A 114 2.55 19.77 2.22
C VAL A 114 2.17 19.83 0.75
N PHE A 115 0.88 19.95 0.42
CA PHE A 115 0.43 19.99 -0.97
C PHE A 115 0.85 21.29 -1.69
N ASP A 116 0.88 22.41 -0.99
CA ASP A 116 1.38 23.68 -1.54
C ASP A 116 2.87 23.60 -1.86
N ASP A 117 3.67 22.94 -1.01
CA ASP A 117 5.11 22.75 -1.23
C ASP A 117 5.39 21.77 -2.38
N LEU A 118 4.69 20.64 -2.44
CA LEU A 118 4.75 19.72 -3.59
C LEU A 118 4.43 20.43 -4.91
N LYS A 119 3.36 21.24 -4.92
CA LYS A 119 2.96 22.04 -6.08
C LYS A 119 4.01 23.08 -6.46
N ALA A 120 4.63 23.74 -5.48
CA ALA A 120 5.71 24.70 -5.73
C ALA A 120 6.92 24.05 -6.42
N HIS A 121 7.15 22.75 -6.17
CA HIS A 121 8.17 21.95 -6.82
C HIS A 121 7.71 21.19 -8.08
N GLY A 122 6.43 21.35 -8.49
CA GLY A 122 5.87 20.67 -9.67
C GLY A 122 5.73 19.16 -9.49
N ILE A 123 5.52 18.69 -8.26
CA ILE A 123 5.33 17.29 -7.91
C ILE A 123 3.83 17.05 -7.69
N GLU A 124 3.24 16.12 -8.42
CA GLU A 124 1.82 15.77 -8.30
C GLU A 124 1.58 14.92 -7.04
N PRO A 125 0.69 15.32 -6.12
CA PRO A 125 0.31 14.48 -5.00
C PRO A 125 -0.61 13.33 -5.47
N VAL A 126 -0.28 12.09 -5.06
CA VAL A 126 -1.17 10.93 -5.20
C VAL A 126 -1.59 10.47 -3.81
N VAL A 127 -2.82 10.78 -3.42
CA VAL A 127 -3.23 10.70 -2.02
C VAL A 127 -4.00 9.40 -1.73
N THR A 128 -3.47 8.61 -0.81
CA THR A 128 -4.17 7.44 -0.25
C THR A 128 -4.99 7.86 0.96
N ILE A 129 -6.30 7.64 0.93
CA ILE A 129 -7.22 8.11 1.97
C ILE A 129 -7.08 7.27 3.24
N SER A 130 -7.04 5.94 3.12
CA SER A 130 -6.89 5.02 4.24
C SER A 130 -5.70 4.07 4.04
N HIS A 131 -4.66 4.23 4.87
CA HIS A 131 -3.44 3.42 4.82
C HIS A 131 -3.08 2.85 6.20
N TYR A 132 -3.81 1.82 6.64
CA TYR A 132 -3.49 1.04 7.84
C TYR A 132 -3.40 1.82 9.16
N GLU A 133 -4.05 2.97 9.21
CA GLU A 133 -4.02 3.88 10.37
C GLU A 133 -5.39 4.50 10.76
N PRO A 134 -6.53 3.78 10.63
CA PRO A 134 -7.81 4.31 11.11
C PRO A 134 -7.74 4.67 12.62
N PRO A 135 -8.60 5.59 13.08
CA PRO A 135 -8.68 5.97 14.49
C PRO A 135 -8.97 4.76 15.40
N TYR A 136 -8.09 4.52 16.38
CA TYR A 136 -8.22 3.39 17.31
C TYR A 136 -9.51 3.46 18.13
N HIS A 137 -10.08 4.65 18.32
CA HIS A 137 -11.36 4.82 18.99
C HIS A 137 -12.50 4.02 18.32
N LEU A 138 -12.51 3.92 16.99
CA LEU A 138 -13.54 3.22 16.23
C LEU A 138 -13.47 1.68 16.40
N THR A 139 -12.39 1.13 16.97
CA THR A 139 -12.36 -0.30 17.29
C THR A 139 -13.39 -0.66 18.37
N LYS A 140 -13.74 0.30 19.24
CA LYS A 140 -14.71 0.12 20.34
C LYS A 140 -16.13 -0.18 19.85
N THR A 141 -16.45 0.24 18.64
CA THR A 141 -17.75 0.01 17.98
C THR A 141 -17.66 -1.07 16.90
N GLY A 142 -16.55 -1.80 16.82
CA GLY A 142 -16.34 -2.91 15.88
C GLY A 142 -15.61 -2.55 14.60
N GLY A 143 -15.14 -1.32 14.42
CA GLY A 143 -14.41 -0.89 13.24
C GLY A 143 -15.16 -1.20 11.94
N TRP A 144 -14.46 -1.72 10.93
CA TRP A 144 -15.07 -2.04 9.64
C TRP A 144 -16.07 -3.21 9.68
N SER A 145 -16.15 -3.99 10.77
CA SER A 145 -17.25 -4.96 10.90
C SER A 145 -18.60 -4.28 11.19
N ASN A 146 -18.59 -3.05 11.67
CA ASN A 146 -19.78 -2.22 11.85
C ASN A 146 -20.01 -1.33 10.62
N ARG A 147 -21.25 -1.33 10.11
CA ARG A 147 -21.62 -0.58 8.91
C ARG A 147 -21.53 0.94 9.08
N GLU A 148 -21.65 1.45 10.31
CA GLU A 148 -21.49 2.88 10.64
C GLU A 148 -20.10 3.43 10.25
N MET A 149 -19.08 2.56 10.16
CA MET A 149 -17.75 2.91 9.69
C MET A 149 -17.75 3.56 8.30
N ILE A 150 -18.73 3.20 7.46
CA ILE A 150 -18.93 3.80 6.13
C ILE A 150 -19.21 5.31 6.26
N ASP A 151 -20.03 5.71 7.22
CA ASP A 151 -20.43 7.12 7.38
C ASP A 151 -19.29 7.96 7.97
N HIS A 152 -18.53 7.39 8.93
CA HIS A 152 -17.31 8.02 9.44
C HIS A 152 -16.28 8.23 8.32
N TYR A 153 -16.06 7.22 7.49
CA TYR A 153 -15.14 7.31 6.35
C TYR A 153 -15.60 8.34 5.31
N LEU A 154 -16.90 8.40 4.99
CA LEU A 154 -17.42 9.36 4.02
C LEU A 154 -17.36 10.80 4.50
N ARG A 155 -17.58 11.05 5.79
CA ARG A 155 -17.37 12.39 6.38
C ARG A 155 -15.90 12.83 6.26
N TYR A 156 -14.98 11.91 6.52
CA TYR A 156 -13.56 12.14 6.32
C TYR A 156 -13.23 12.40 4.84
N CYS A 157 -13.75 11.61 3.91
CA CYS A 157 -13.60 11.81 2.47
C CYS A 157 -14.15 13.17 2.01
N GLU A 158 -15.38 13.52 2.40
CA GLU A 158 -16.01 14.81 2.05
C GLU A 158 -15.13 15.99 2.48
N THR A 159 -14.58 15.91 3.69
CA THR A 159 -13.71 16.95 4.25
C THR A 159 -12.45 17.12 3.40
N ILE A 160 -11.70 16.04 3.15
CA ILE A 160 -10.43 16.12 2.42
C ILE A 160 -10.63 16.41 0.93
N PHE A 161 -11.66 15.84 0.31
CA PHE A 161 -12.01 16.15 -1.08
C PHE A 161 -12.39 17.62 -1.23
N THR A 162 -13.23 18.15 -0.35
CA THR A 162 -13.64 19.56 -0.40
C THR A 162 -12.46 20.49 -0.13
N ARG A 163 -11.63 20.17 0.86
CA ARG A 163 -10.48 21.00 1.25
C ARG A 163 -9.42 21.06 0.15
N TYR A 164 -9.11 19.93 -0.47
CA TYR A 164 -7.97 19.77 -1.38
C TYR A 164 -8.36 19.62 -2.86
N LYS A 165 -9.60 19.94 -3.24
CA LYS A 165 -10.11 19.80 -4.62
C LYS A 165 -9.28 20.49 -5.70
N ASP A 166 -8.61 21.58 -5.35
CA ASP A 166 -7.78 22.38 -6.28
C ASP A 166 -6.27 22.09 -6.12
N LYS A 167 -5.93 21.08 -5.30
CA LYS A 167 -4.55 20.71 -4.92
C LYS A 167 -4.20 19.26 -5.26
N VAL A 168 -5.17 18.35 -5.28
CA VAL A 168 -4.93 16.91 -5.48
C VAL A 168 -5.84 16.39 -6.60
N HIS A 169 -5.25 15.79 -7.63
CA HIS A 169 -5.98 15.18 -8.73
C HIS A 169 -6.19 13.67 -8.55
N TYR A 170 -5.17 12.96 -8.05
CA TYR A 170 -5.19 11.49 -7.92
C TYR A 170 -5.43 11.03 -6.49
N TRP A 171 -6.43 10.16 -6.32
CA TRP A 171 -6.83 9.60 -5.04
C TRP A 171 -6.85 8.08 -5.07
N LEU A 172 -6.51 7.44 -3.94
CA LEU A 172 -6.65 6.00 -3.71
C LEU A 172 -7.51 5.79 -2.46
N THR A 173 -8.56 4.98 -2.54
CA THR A 173 -9.53 4.83 -1.44
C THR A 173 -8.96 4.06 -0.25
N PHE A 174 -8.63 2.78 -0.42
CA PHE A 174 -8.08 1.91 0.61
C PHE A 174 -6.78 1.29 0.12
N ASN A 175 -5.69 1.49 0.85
CA ASN A 175 -4.43 0.80 0.58
C ASN A 175 -4.60 -0.70 0.77
N GLU A 176 -4.12 -1.48 -0.20
CA GLU A 176 -3.98 -2.94 -0.11
C GLU A 176 -5.22 -3.60 0.53
N ILE A 177 -6.42 -3.25 0.06
CA ILE A 177 -7.72 -3.59 0.69
C ILE A 177 -7.89 -5.10 0.95
N ASN A 178 -7.26 -5.93 0.10
CA ASN A 178 -7.27 -7.38 0.18
C ASN A 178 -6.39 -7.95 1.30
N ILE A 179 -5.72 -7.13 2.10
CA ILE A 179 -4.97 -7.59 3.28
C ILE A 179 -5.88 -8.26 4.31
N LEU A 180 -7.17 -7.93 4.32
CA LEU A 180 -8.19 -8.62 5.11
C LEU A 180 -8.39 -10.08 4.66
N ARG A 181 -7.77 -10.54 3.57
CA ARG A 181 -7.69 -11.98 3.27
C ARG A 181 -6.75 -12.72 4.21
N VAL A 182 -5.81 -12.04 4.87
CA VAL A 182 -4.92 -12.64 5.85
C VAL A 182 -5.22 -12.16 7.27
N PRO A 183 -5.01 -13.00 8.31
CA PRO A 183 -5.39 -12.65 9.68
C PRO A 183 -4.74 -11.36 10.20
N PHE A 184 -3.52 -11.05 9.75
CA PHE A 184 -2.78 -9.83 10.08
C PHE A 184 -3.56 -8.53 9.79
N GLY A 185 -4.41 -8.52 8.77
CA GLY A 185 -5.14 -7.31 8.35
C GLY A 185 -6.27 -6.89 9.30
N ILE A 186 -6.64 -7.71 10.29
CA ILE A 186 -7.84 -7.49 11.12
C ILE A 186 -7.79 -6.16 11.89
N LEU A 187 -6.63 -5.82 12.47
CA LEU A 187 -6.46 -4.59 13.23
C LEU A 187 -6.12 -3.41 12.32
N THR A 188 -5.09 -3.53 11.50
CA THR A 188 -4.54 -2.42 10.70
C THR A 188 -5.50 -1.98 9.59
N SER A 189 -6.06 -2.91 8.82
CA SER A 189 -7.03 -2.60 7.76
C SER A 189 -8.46 -2.67 8.27
N GLY A 190 -8.79 -3.67 9.08
CA GLY A 190 -10.15 -3.87 9.57
C GLY A 190 -10.56 -2.91 10.69
N CYS A 191 -9.60 -2.24 11.37
CA CYS A 191 -9.88 -1.47 12.58
C CYS A 191 -10.62 -2.32 13.65
N ILE A 192 -10.35 -3.62 13.69
CA ILE A 192 -11.00 -4.55 14.60
C ILE A 192 -9.95 -5.02 15.59
N ASN A 193 -10.12 -4.64 16.87
CA ASN A 193 -9.16 -4.95 17.94
C ASN A 193 -9.30 -6.39 18.44
N ILE A 194 -8.95 -7.34 17.58
CA ILE A 194 -8.89 -8.77 17.85
C ILE A 194 -7.47 -9.23 17.53
N PRO A 195 -6.83 -10.05 18.38
CA PRO A 195 -5.50 -10.55 18.09
C PRO A 195 -5.44 -11.30 16.75
N SER A 196 -4.38 -11.08 15.97
CA SER A 196 -4.26 -11.61 14.61
C SER A 196 -4.55 -13.11 14.51
N PHE A 197 -4.17 -13.93 15.49
CA PHE A 197 -4.38 -15.39 15.49
C PHE A 197 -5.50 -15.88 16.43
N SER A 198 -6.39 -14.99 16.86
CA SER A 198 -7.57 -15.35 17.64
C SER A 198 -8.56 -16.18 16.82
N LYS A 199 -9.31 -17.07 17.48
CA LYS A 199 -10.42 -17.81 16.85
C LYS A 199 -11.58 -16.90 16.42
N GLU A 200 -11.69 -15.73 17.02
CA GLU A 200 -12.68 -14.71 16.68
C GLU A 200 -12.37 -14.01 15.36
N ASN A 201 -11.10 -14.05 14.90
CA ASN A 201 -10.67 -13.52 13.62
C ASN A 201 -11.03 -14.49 12.47
N THR A 202 -12.33 -14.63 12.21
CA THR A 202 -12.86 -15.53 11.17
C THR A 202 -12.70 -14.93 9.77
N GLU A 203 -12.72 -15.78 8.74
CA GLU A 203 -12.79 -15.28 7.36
C GLU A 203 -14.07 -14.50 7.08
N GLU A 204 -15.20 -14.93 7.62
CA GLU A 204 -16.49 -14.23 7.50
C GLU A 204 -16.40 -12.79 8.02
N LEU A 205 -15.85 -12.60 9.22
CA LEU A 205 -15.66 -11.27 9.81
C LEU A 205 -14.80 -10.37 8.91
N ARG A 206 -13.69 -10.91 8.38
CA ARG A 206 -12.82 -10.15 7.47
C ARG A 206 -13.48 -9.86 6.12
N PHE A 207 -14.30 -10.77 5.58
CA PHE A 207 -15.08 -10.50 4.38
C PHE A 207 -16.18 -9.47 4.61
N GLN A 208 -16.85 -9.49 5.78
CA GLN A 208 -17.83 -8.47 6.14
C GLN A 208 -17.17 -7.09 6.22
N ALA A 209 -15.99 -7.00 6.84
CA ALA A 209 -15.21 -5.77 6.89
C ALA A 209 -14.82 -5.27 5.49
N MET A 210 -14.33 -6.17 4.61
CA MET A 210 -14.04 -5.81 3.21
C MET A 210 -15.30 -5.37 2.46
N HIS A 211 -16.47 -5.99 2.70
CA HIS A 211 -17.72 -5.58 2.07
C HIS A 211 -18.07 -4.13 2.38
N HIS A 212 -18.02 -3.74 3.66
CA HIS A 212 -18.22 -2.34 4.05
C HIS A 212 -17.17 -1.40 3.44
N GLN A 213 -15.90 -1.81 3.33
CA GLN A 213 -14.87 -1.03 2.65
C GLN A 213 -15.14 -0.88 1.14
N PHE A 214 -15.62 -1.91 0.45
CA PHE A 214 -15.99 -1.81 -0.97
C PHE A 214 -17.16 -0.84 -1.17
N VAL A 215 -18.19 -0.92 -0.32
CA VAL A 215 -19.33 0.01 -0.37
C VAL A 215 -18.88 1.44 -0.06
N ALA A 216 -18.03 1.62 0.95
CA ALA A 216 -17.45 2.93 1.30
C ALA A 216 -16.60 3.50 0.16
N SER A 217 -15.76 2.68 -0.47
CA SER A 217 -14.96 3.06 -1.63
C SER A 217 -15.85 3.53 -2.78
N ALA A 218 -16.90 2.78 -3.11
CA ALA A 218 -17.81 3.14 -4.19
C ALA A 218 -18.58 4.44 -3.91
N LYS A 219 -19.02 4.64 -2.65
CA LYS A 219 -19.62 5.91 -2.23
C LYS A 219 -18.63 7.08 -2.29
N ALA A 220 -17.36 6.85 -1.90
CA ALA A 220 -16.31 7.87 -1.97
C ALA A 220 -15.95 8.26 -3.41
N VAL A 221 -15.94 7.32 -4.35
CA VAL A 221 -15.78 7.62 -5.78
C VAL A 221 -16.87 8.59 -6.25
N LYS A 222 -18.15 8.24 -6.00
CA LYS A 222 -19.28 9.10 -6.38
C LYS A 222 -19.20 10.48 -5.74
N LEU A 223 -18.94 10.54 -4.43
CA LEU A 223 -18.78 11.78 -3.68
C LEU A 223 -17.63 12.63 -4.23
N GLY A 224 -16.49 12.01 -4.54
CA GLY A 224 -15.34 12.69 -5.12
C GLY A 224 -15.70 13.35 -6.45
N HIS A 225 -16.34 12.63 -7.37
CA HIS A 225 -16.76 13.19 -8.66
C HIS A 225 -17.88 14.24 -8.54
N GLU A 226 -18.73 14.16 -7.51
CA GLU A 226 -19.71 15.21 -7.20
C GLU A 226 -19.03 16.52 -6.74
N ILE A 227 -17.92 16.42 -5.99
CA ILE A 227 -17.14 17.57 -5.49
C ILE A 227 -16.25 18.14 -6.59
N ASN A 228 -15.54 17.28 -7.31
CA ASN A 228 -14.71 17.64 -8.45
C ASN A 228 -14.76 16.52 -9.51
N PRO A 229 -15.39 16.76 -10.68
CA PRO A 229 -15.48 15.76 -11.75
C PRO A 229 -14.13 15.44 -12.40
N ASP A 230 -13.11 16.27 -12.16
CA ASP A 230 -11.76 16.04 -12.66
C ASP A 230 -10.94 15.14 -11.72
N PHE A 231 -11.46 14.66 -10.59
CA PHE A 231 -10.69 13.69 -9.79
C PHE A 231 -10.52 12.35 -10.51
N GLU A 232 -9.32 11.79 -10.41
CA GLU A 232 -9.00 10.43 -10.79
C GLU A 232 -8.91 9.59 -9.51
N ILE A 233 -9.88 8.69 -9.30
CA ILE A 233 -10.01 7.91 -8.06
C ILE A 233 -9.78 6.42 -8.36
N GLY A 234 -8.66 5.90 -7.88
CA GLY A 234 -8.21 4.53 -8.09
C GLY A 234 -8.47 3.59 -6.91
N CYS A 235 -8.50 2.29 -7.21
CA CYS A 235 -8.39 1.26 -6.18
C CYS A 235 -6.92 0.99 -5.84
N MET A 236 -6.64 0.33 -4.72
CA MET A 236 -5.32 -0.20 -4.40
C MET A 236 -5.43 -1.60 -3.78
N PHE A 237 -4.70 -2.58 -4.34
CA PHE A 237 -4.61 -3.93 -3.78
C PHE A 237 -3.16 -4.45 -3.75
N ALA A 238 -2.88 -5.34 -2.80
CA ALA A 238 -1.62 -6.06 -2.74
C ALA A 238 -1.61 -7.20 -3.76
N ALA A 239 -0.70 -7.17 -4.74
CA ALA A 239 -0.62 -8.24 -5.73
C ALA A 239 -0.01 -9.51 -5.11
N MET A 240 -0.89 -10.41 -4.69
CA MET A 240 -0.51 -11.65 -4.03
C MET A 240 -0.31 -12.82 -5.00
N MET A 241 0.48 -12.59 -6.05
CA MET A 241 0.55 -13.49 -7.20
C MET A 241 1.27 -14.80 -6.90
N GLN A 242 0.58 -15.91 -7.18
CA GLN A 242 1.13 -17.25 -7.16
C GLN A 242 1.07 -17.91 -8.54
N TYR A 243 2.19 -18.51 -8.95
CA TYR A 243 2.27 -19.37 -10.11
C TYR A 243 1.95 -20.82 -9.77
N PRO A 244 1.47 -21.60 -10.73
CA PRO A 244 1.49 -23.05 -10.60
C PRO A 244 2.95 -23.54 -10.56
N LEU A 245 3.28 -24.42 -9.61
CA LEU A 245 4.64 -24.97 -9.50
C LEU A 245 4.96 -25.89 -10.69
N THR A 246 3.96 -26.60 -11.20
CA THR A 246 4.08 -27.55 -12.31
C THR A 246 2.98 -27.30 -13.35
N PRO A 247 3.13 -27.76 -14.60
CA PRO A 247 2.04 -27.70 -15.58
C PRO A 247 0.91 -28.69 -15.32
N HIS A 248 0.87 -29.36 -14.15
CA HIS A 248 -0.22 -30.28 -13.80
C HIS A 248 -1.55 -29.50 -13.75
N PRO A 249 -2.64 -30.01 -14.36
CA PRO A 249 -3.92 -29.28 -14.42
C PRO A 249 -4.43 -28.80 -13.07
N ASP A 250 -4.26 -29.60 -12.01
CA ASP A 250 -4.67 -29.21 -10.65
C ASP A 250 -3.82 -28.08 -10.06
N ASP A 251 -2.53 -28.00 -10.39
CA ASP A 251 -1.66 -26.89 -9.98
C ASP A 251 -2.05 -25.61 -10.73
N ILE A 252 -2.33 -25.71 -12.04
CA ILE A 252 -2.87 -24.59 -12.85
C ILE A 252 -4.16 -24.06 -12.23
N PHE A 253 -5.11 -24.96 -11.92
CA PHE A 253 -6.39 -24.59 -11.36
C PHE A 253 -6.25 -24.00 -9.94
N ALA A 254 -5.39 -24.58 -9.10
CA ALA A 254 -5.13 -24.07 -7.75
C ALA A 254 -4.54 -22.65 -7.77
N ALA A 255 -3.59 -22.37 -8.66
CA ALA A 255 -3.03 -21.03 -8.83
C ALA A 255 -4.08 -20.02 -9.27
N GLU A 256 -4.93 -20.38 -10.23
CA GLU A 256 -6.01 -19.50 -10.71
C GLU A 256 -7.04 -19.22 -9.61
N GLN A 257 -7.48 -20.23 -8.87
CA GLN A 257 -8.40 -20.04 -7.74
C GLN A 257 -7.78 -19.17 -6.65
N ASN A 258 -6.51 -19.43 -6.28
CA ASN A 258 -5.83 -18.66 -5.27
C ASN A 258 -5.70 -17.18 -5.67
N ASN A 259 -5.21 -16.88 -6.87
CA ASN A 259 -5.05 -15.49 -7.33
C ASN A 259 -6.39 -14.75 -7.38
N ARG A 260 -7.45 -15.44 -7.84
CA ARG A 260 -8.83 -14.94 -7.82
C ARG A 260 -9.33 -14.59 -6.43
N LEU A 261 -9.03 -15.42 -5.44
CA LEU A 261 -9.50 -15.28 -4.05
C LEU A 261 -8.62 -14.39 -3.17
N MET A 262 -7.35 -14.22 -3.51
CA MET A 262 -6.39 -13.48 -2.68
C MET A 262 -6.30 -12.00 -3.07
N TYR A 263 -6.44 -11.65 -4.36
CA TYR A 263 -6.34 -10.25 -4.76
C TYR A 263 -7.22 -9.82 -5.94
N LEU A 264 -7.41 -10.65 -6.98
CA LEU A 264 -8.12 -10.21 -8.19
C LEU A 264 -9.60 -9.85 -7.93
N PHE A 265 -10.27 -10.52 -6.98
CA PHE A 265 -11.66 -10.17 -6.68
C PHE A 265 -11.79 -8.74 -6.13
N ALA A 266 -10.78 -8.23 -5.42
CA ALA A 266 -10.81 -6.87 -4.88
C ALA A 266 -10.76 -5.82 -5.99
N ALA A 267 -9.98 -6.09 -7.05
CA ALA A 267 -10.00 -5.30 -8.27
C ALA A 267 -11.32 -5.49 -9.03
N ASP A 268 -11.86 -6.70 -9.13
CA ASP A 268 -13.15 -6.95 -9.79
C ASP A 268 -14.30 -6.15 -9.17
N VAL A 269 -14.41 -6.15 -7.84
CA VAL A 269 -15.49 -5.43 -7.15
C VAL A 269 -15.38 -3.92 -7.39
N GLN A 270 -14.17 -3.35 -7.33
CA GLN A 270 -13.97 -1.91 -7.47
C GLN A 270 -13.99 -1.43 -8.92
N ALA A 271 -13.48 -2.21 -9.87
CA ALA A 271 -13.40 -1.82 -11.29
C ALA A 271 -14.64 -2.20 -12.09
N ARG A 272 -15.36 -3.27 -11.71
CA ARG A 272 -16.57 -3.76 -12.41
C ARG A 272 -17.86 -3.58 -11.60
N GLY A 273 -17.74 -3.14 -10.35
CA GLY A 273 -18.88 -2.82 -9.50
C GLY A 273 -19.72 -4.04 -9.07
N SER A 274 -19.14 -5.24 -9.10
CA SER A 274 -19.85 -6.46 -8.71
C SER A 274 -18.92 -7.56 -8.21
N TYR A 275 -19.43 -8.38 -7.29
CA TYR A 275 -18.72 -9.57 -6.84
C TYR A 275 -18.65 -10.62 -7.95
N PRO A 276 -17.45 -11.17 -8.26
CA PRO A 276 -17.32 -12.28 -9.17
C PRO A 276 -18.15 -13.50 -8.75
N SER A 277 -18.72 -14.20 -9.74
CA SER A 277 -19.61 -15.35 -9.50
C SER A 277 -18.97 -16.49 -8.70
N TYR A 278 -17.66 -16.68 -8.81
CA TYR A 278 -16.93 -17.70 -8.06
C TYR A 278 -16.94 -17.46 -6.54
N LEU A 279 -17.02 -16.20 -6.09
CA LEU A 279 -17.07 -15.89 -4.66
C LEU A 279 -18.36 -16.38 -4.01
N LYS A 280 -19.49 -16.33 -4.73
CA LYS A 280 -20.77 -16.86 -4.22
C LYS A 280 -20.67 -18.34 -3.87
N ARG A 281 -19.97 -19.12 -4.72
CA ARG A 281 -19.68 -20.53 -4.45
C ARG A 281 -18.71 -20.67 -3.29
N TYR A 282 -17.62 -19.90 -3.28
CA TYR A 282 -16.64 -19.96 -2.19
C TYR A 282 -17.30 -19.70 -0.82
N TRP A 283 -18.10 -18.65 -0.71
CA TRP A 283 -18.82 -18.30 0.52
C TRP A 283 -19.76 -19.41 0.98
N ARG A 284 -20.58 -19.96 0.07
CA ARG A 284 -21.44 -21.10 0.37
C ARG A 284 -20.65 -22.31 0.86
N ASP A 285 -19.55 -22.65 0.18
CA ASP A 285 -18.76 -23.85 0.48
C ASP A 285 -17.95 -23.70 1.79
N HIS A 286 -17.83 -22.48 2.33
CA HIS A 286 -17.10 -22.17 3.57
C HIS A 286 -18.01 -21.58 4.67
N ASP A 287 -19.33 -21.69 4.51
CA ASP A 287 -20.32 -21.17 5.45
C ASP A 287 -20.14 -19.68 5.81
N ILE A 288 -19.70 -18.87 4.85
CA ILE A 288 -19.54 -17.42 4.99
C ILE A 288 -20.82 -16.71 4.56
N GLN A 289 -21.40 -15.91 5.45
CA GLN A 289 -22.55 -15.08 5.18
C GLN A 289 -22.18 -13.59 5.26
N ILE A 290 -22.31 -12.91 4.12
CA ILE A 290 -22.08 -11.46 4.05
C ILE A 290 -23.42 -10.76 4.10
N VAL A 291 -23.60 -9.93 5.11
CA VAL A 291 -24.75 -9.05 5.28
C VAL A 291 -24.56 -7.86 4.35
N MET A 292 -25.46 -7.72 3.39
CA MET A 292 -25.53 -6.60 2.46
C MET A 292 -26.88 -5.91 2.63
N ASP A 293 -26.88 -4.59 2.50
CA ASP A 293 -28.11 -3.81 2.39
C ASP A 293 -28.65 -3.88 0.95
N GLU A 294 -29.93 -3.59 0.78
CA GLU A 294 -30.61 -3.68 -0.51
C GLU A 294 -30.02 -2.76 -1.59
N THR A 295 -29.32 -1.70 -1.15
CA THR A 295 -28.70 -0.70 -2.03
C THR A 295 -27.22 -0.96 -2.34
N ASP A 296 -26.57 -1.90 -1.64
CA ASP A 296 -25.11 -2.06 -1.72
C ASP A 296 -24.66 -2.51 -3.12
N GLU A 297 -25.35 -3.48 -3.74
CA GLU A 297 -25.01 -3.91 -5.10
C GLU A 297 -25.17 -2.78 -6.14
N LYS A 298 -26.17 -1.90 -5.97
CA LYS A 298 -26.35 -0.74 -6.84
C LYS A 298 -25.21 0.26 -6.61
N THR A 299 -24.88 0.51 -5.36
CA THR A 299 -23.79 1.41 -4.96
C THR A 299 -22.45 0.98 -5.58
N LEU A 300 -22.11 -0.31 -5.51
CA LEU A 300 -20.89 -0.84 -6.12
C LEU A 300 -20.84 -0.62 -7.64
N ARG A 301 -21.97 -0.83 -8.35
CA ARG A 301 -22.06 -0.61 -9.80
C ARG A 301 -21.89 0.86 -10.21
N GLU A 302 -22.37 1.79 -9.39
CA GLU A 302 -22.35 3.22 -9.70
C GLU A 302 -21.05 3.90 -9.28
N GLY A 303 -20.26 3.30 -8.40
CA GLY A 303 -19.02 3.88 -7.86
C GLY A 303 -17.77 3.09 -8.24
N THR A 304 -17.62 2.75 -9.52
CA THR A 304 -16.41 2.05 -10.00
C THR A 304 -15.24 3.01 -10.15
N VAL A 305 -14.05 2.57 -9.80
CA VAL A 305 -12.81 3.38 -9.86
C VAL A 305 -12.41 3.74 -11.29
N ASP A 306 -11.70 4.85 -11.45
CA ASP A 306 -11.25 5.40 -12.74
C ASP A 306 -10.05 4.61 -13.27
N PHE A 307 -9.07 4.35 -12.41
CA PHE A 307 -7.88 3.57 -12.69
C PHE A 307 -7.64 2.47 -11.65
N ILE A 308 -6.74 1.53 -11.96
CA ILE A 308 -6.40 0.41 -11.08
C ILE A 308 -4.97 0.58 -10.59
N SER A 309 -4.77 0.58 -9.28
CA SER A 309 -3.43 0.57 -8.70
C SER A 309 -3.17 -0.65 -7.84
N PHE A 310 -1.90 -1.00 -7.72
CA PHE A 310 -1.47 -2.16 -6.94
C PHE A 310 -0.05 -2.02 -6.41
N SER A 311 0.27 -2.77 -5.35
CA SER A 311 1.65 -3.04 -4.96
C SER A 311 2.14 -4.33 -5.62
N TYR A 312 3.41 -4.36 -6.02
CA TYR A 312 4.06 -5.56 -6.53
C TYR A 312 5.47 -5.68 -5.95
N TYR A 313 5.79 -6.87 -5.41
CA TYR A 313 7.10 -7.10 -4.80
C TYR A 313 7.73 -8.44 -5.17
N SER A 314 6.93 -9.51 -5.22
CA SER A 314 7.41 -10.87 -5.44
C SER A 314 6.28 -11.79 -5.90
N THR A 315 6.66 -12.91 -6.52
CA THR A 315 5.77 -14.05 -6.75
C THR A 315 6.16 -15.25 -5.89
N SER A 316 5.26 -16.21 -5.74
CA SER A 316 5.55 -17.54 -5.18
C SER A 316 4.85 -18.62 -6.01
N CYS A 317 5.03 -19.90 -5.67
CA CYS A 317 4.37 -21.01 -6.34
C CYS A 317 3.34 -21.72 -5.44
N ILE A 318 2.37 -22.39 -6.07
CA ILE A 318 1.41 -23.30 -5.43
C ILE A 318 1.36 -24.64 -6.17
N SER A 319 1.14 -25.73 -5.43
CA SER A 319 1.00 -27.10 -5.94
C SER A 319 0.11 -27.87 -4.98
N VAL A 320 -0.76 -28.71 -5.53
CA VAL A 320 -1.66 -29.60 -4.78
C VAL A 320 -1.33 -31.07 -5.05
N THR A 321 -0.38 -31.35 -5.94
CA THR A 321 -0.03 -32.70 -6.40
C THR A 321 1.33 -33.19 -5.92
N GLN A 322 2.15 -32.32 -5.32
CA GLN A 322 3.48 -32.65 -4.80
C GLN A 322 3.67 -32.11 -3.37
N THR A 323 4.24 -32.92 -2.46
CA THR A 323 4.80 -32.37 -1.22
C THR A 323 5.98 -31.47 -1.60
N ALA A 324 6.07 -30.29 -0.99
CA ALA A 324 7.09 -29.26 -1.24
C ALA A 324 8.56 -29.77 -1.21
N GLU A 325 8.79 -30.99 -0.73
CA GLU A 325 10.08 -31.67 -0.69
C GLU A 325 10.49 -32.30 -2.03
N ALA A 326 9.55 -32.71 -2.90
CA ALA A 326 9.85 -33.42 -4.14
C ALA A 326 10.43 -32.53 -5.27
N VAL A 327 10.20 -31.22 -5.20
CA VAL A 327 10.57 -30.24 -6.25
C VAL A 327 11.67 -29.27 -5.81
N GLY A 328 12.10 -29.37 -4.55
CA GLY A 328 13.25 -28.64 -4.02
C GLY A 328 12.92 -27.34 -3.27
N LYS A 329 13.20 -27.41 -1.96
CA LYS A 329 13.72 -26.33 -1.07
C LYS A 329 12.75 -25.28 -0.54
N GLY A 330 11.64 -25.74 0.04
CA GLY A 330 11.01 -25.10 1.20
C GLY A 330 9.98 -24.00 0.91
N LYS A 331 9.40 -23.44 1.97
CA LYS A 331 8.39 -22.38 1.91
C LYS A 331 9.05 -21.05 1.47
N ALA A 332 8.44 -20.34 0.54
CA ALA A 332 8.73 -18.93 0.26
C ALA A 332 8.27 -18.08 1.44
N ALA A 333 9.07 -17.07 1.81
CA ALA A 333 8.74 -16.14 2.89
C ALA A 333 8.30 -14.81 2.28
N GLY A 334 7.23 -14.23 2.83
CA GLY A 334 6.64 -12.96 2.42
C GLY A 334 5.83 -12.40 3.58
N ASN A 335 5.69 -11.07 3.69
CA ASN A 335 4.91 -10.47 4.79
C ASN A 335 3.43 -10.89 4.72
N LEU A 336 2.91 -11.07 3.49
CA LEU A 336 1.47 -11.24 3.24
C LEU A 336 1.10 -12.62 2.67
N ILE A 337 2.08 -13.39 2.20
CA ILE A 337 1.84 -14.64 1.47
C ILE A 337 2.85 -15.69 1.91
N SER A 338 2.36 -16.90 2.18
CA SER A 338 3.18 -18.10 2.25
C SER A 338 2.89 -18.96 1.03
N GLY A 339 3.93 -19.38 0.31
CA GLY A 339 3.82 -20.25 -0.86
C GLY A 339 5.02 -21.18 -0.94
N MET A 340 5.12 -22.00 -2.00
CA MET A 340 6.33 -22.73 -2.33
C MET A 340 7.30 -21.84 -3.09
N LYS A 341 8.60 -22.09 -2.96
CA LYS A 341 9.60 -21.37 -3.75
C LYS A 341 9.51 -21.78 -5.22
N ASN A 342 9.53 -20.79 -6.10
CA ASN A 342 9.82 -20.99 -7.50
C ASN A 342 11.32 -21.36 -7.67
N PRO A 343 11.65 -22.54 -8.22
CA PRO A 343 13.05 -22.99 -8.33
C PRO A 343 13.89 -22.18 -9.32
N TYR A 344 13.28 -21.33 -10.13
CA TYR A 344 13.96 -20.50 -11.13
C TYR A 344 14.29 -19.08 -10.65
N LEU A 345 13.79 -18.68 -9.47
CA LEU A 345 13.94 -17.32 -8.96
C LEU A 345 14.96 -17.26 -7.81
N LYS A 346 15.73 -16.16 -7.81
CA LYS A 346 16.52 -15.75 -6.63
C LYS A 346 15.60 -15.14 -5.57
N ALA A 347 16.08 -15.05 -4.34
CA ALA A 347 15.37 -14.39 -3.25
C ALA A 347 16.25 -13.34 -2.57
N SER A 348 15.62 -12.31 -1.99
CA SER A 348 16.27 -11.32 -1.14
C SER A 348 16.72 -11.91 0.20
N GLU A 349 17.46 -11.13 1.00
CA GLU A 349 17.86 -11.52 2.37
C GLU A 349 16.65 -11.85 3.26
N TRP A 350 15.49 -11.23 3.01
CA TRP A 350 14.22 -11.51 3.72
C TRP A 350 13.39 -12.63 3.07
N GLY A 351 13.96 -13.36 2.09
CA GLY A 351 13.34 -14.53 1.48
C GLY A 351 12.29 -14.24 0.39
N TRP A 352 12.08 -12.97 0.04
CA TRP A 352 11.14 -12.56 -1.02
C TRP A 352 11.73 -12.87 -2.38
N GLN A 353 11.01 -13.60 -3.24
CA GLN A 353 11.51 -13.96 -4.56
C GLN A 353 11.50 -12.76 -5.51
N ILE A 354 12.60 -12.55 -6.23
CA ILE A 354 12.77 -11.42 -7.14
C ILE A 354 12.29 -11.85 -8.51
N ASP A 355 11.16 -11.29 -8.97
CA ASP A 355 10.53 -11.63 -10.24
C ASP A 355 10.05 -10.37 -10.97
N ALA A 356 10.90 -9.74 -11.77
CA ALA A 356 10.47 -8.59 -12.56
C ALA A 356 9.45 -8.98 -13.65
N LYS A 357 9.58 -10.17 -14.25
CA LYS A 357 8.71 -10.65 -15.31
C LYS A 357 7.27 -10.86 -14.81
N GLY A 358 7.11 -11.27 -13.55
CA GLY A 358 5.80 -11.35 -12.92
C GLY A 358 5.05 -10.02 -12.84
N MET A 359 5.77 -8.90 -12.75
CA MET A 359 5.14 -7.57 -12.83
C MET A 359 4.54 -7.32 -14.22
N ARG A 360 5.29 -7.63 -15.29
CA ARG A 360 4.78 -7.56 -16.68
C ARG A 360 3.59 -8.49 -16.89
N ASN A 361 3.64 -9.72 -16.37
CA ASN A 361 2.53 -10.67 -16.43
C ASN A 361 1.27 -10.11 -15.76
N LEU A 362 1.43 -9.53 -14.57
CA LEU A 362 0.32 -8.92 -13.83
C LEU A 362 -0.24 -7.70 -14.57
N LEU A 363 0.62 -6.80 -15.07
CA LEU A 363 0.21 -5.62 -15.85
C LEU A 363 -0.65 -6.03 -17.06
N ASN A 364 -0.18 -6.98 -17.86
CA ASN A 364 -0.94 -7.51 -19.00
C ASN A 364 -2.27 -8.12 -18.55
N GLN A 365 -2.26 -8.97 -17.50
CA GLN A 365 -3.47 -9.61 -16.99
C GLN A 365 -4.52 -8.59 -16.52
N LEU A 366 -4.11 -7.56 -15.78
CA LEU A 366 -5.02 -6.53 -15.28
C LEU A 366 -5.57 -5.70 -16.44
N TYR A 367 -4.71 -5.29 -17.38
CA TYR A 367 -5.15 -4.48 -18.50
C TYR A 367 -6.12 -5.25 -19.40
N ASP A 368 -5.80 -6.48 -19.80
CA ASP A 368 -6.70 -7.33 -20.59
C ASP A 368 -8.06 -7.54 -19.90
N ARG A 369 -8.05 -7.61 -18.57
CA ARG A 369 -9.24 -7.89 -17.77
C ARG A 369 -10.15 -6.67 -17.61
N TYR A 370 -9.59 -5.47 -17.49
CA TYR A 370 -10.32 -4.27 -17.07
C TYR A 370 -10.33 -3.13 -18.09
N GLN A 371 -9.32 -3.06 -18.96
CA GLN A 371 -9.12 -1.98 -19.94
C GLN A 371 -9.25 -0.59 -19.28
N LYS A 372 -8.62 -0.47 -18.12
CA LYS A 372 -8.49 0.78 -17.34
C LYS A 372 -7.00 1.10 -17.17
N PRO A 373 -6.62 2.39 -17.06
CA PRO A 373 -5.25 2.77 -16.79
C PRO A 373 -4.72 2.09 -15.52
N LEU A 374 -3.44 1.73 -15.53
CA LEU A 374 -2.78 1.07 -14.41
C LEU A 374 -1.75 1.98 -13.74
N MET A 375 -1.66 1.92 -12.41
CA MET A 375 -0.60 2.58 -11.64
C MET A 375 0.10 1.57 -10.72
N ILE A 376 1.42 1.49 -10.81
CA ILE A 376 2.20 0.70 -9.84
C ILE A 376 2.42 1.61 -8.65
N ALA A 377 1.56 1.47 -7.64
CA ALA A 377 1.53 2.34 -6.46
C ALA A 377 2.62 1.98 -5.43
N GLU A 378 3.16 0.76 -5.50
CA GLU A 378 4.35 0.33 -4.74
C GLU A 378 5.14 -0.74 -5.48
N ASN A 379 6.46 -0.60 -5.49
CA ASN A 379 7.40 -1.66 -5.84
C ASN A 379 8.77 -1.35 -5.22
N GLY A 380 9.43 -2.32 -4.60
CA GLY A 380 10.69 -2.00 -3.93
C GLY A 380 11.44 -3.20 -3.37
N LEU A 381 12.67 -2.94 -2.95
CA LEU A 381 13.52 -3.92 -2.30
C LEU A 381 13.93 -3.43 -0.91
N GLY A 382 13.45 -4.15 0.10
CA GLY A 382 13.91 -3.99 1.47
C GLY A 382 15.23 -4.72 1.67
N ALA A 383 16.26 -3.99 2.07
CA ALA A 383 17.61 -4.49 2.31
C ALA A 383 18.26 -3.80 3.51
N ARG A 384 19.32 -4.38 4.07
CA ARG A 384 20.15 -3.67 5.06
C ARG A 384 21.07 -2.72 4.32
N ASP A 385 21.01 -1.44 4.65
CA ASP A 385 21.96 -0.44 4.15
C ASP A 385 23.00 -0.11 5.21
N VAL A 386 24.21 0.25 4.78
CA VAL A 386 25.31 0.68 5.65
C VAL A 386 25.70 2.11 5.28
N LEU A 387 25.79 2.99 6.28
CA LEU A 387 26.30 4.35 6.12
C LEU A 387 27.83 4.34 6.29
N GLU A 388 28.57 4.54 5.20
CA GLU A 388 30.02 4.57 5.18
C GLU A 388 30.49 5.96 4.72
N ASN A 389 31.14 6.71 5.61
CA ASN A 389 31.64 8.06 5.31
C ASN A 389 30.59 9.02 4.72
N GLY A 390 29.32 8.91 5.14
CA GLY A 390 28.22 9.74 4.63
C GLY A 390 27.62 9.26 3.32
N GLN A 391 28.01 8.09 2.82
CA GLN A 391 27.51 7.48 1.58
C GLN A 391 26.88 6.10 1.86
N ILE A 392 25.99 5.68 0.96
CA ILE A 392 25.30 4.39 1.03
C ILE A 392 25.36 3.75 -0.35
N HIS A 393 26.07 2.63 -0.46
CA HIS A 393 26.24 1.89 -1.71
C HIS A 393 25.21 0.76 -1.83
N ASP A 394 24.12 1.01 -2.56
CA ASP A 394 22.95 0.14 -2.63
C ASP A 394 22.67 -0.42 -4.04
N ASP A 395 23.72 -0.89 -4.72
CA ASP A 395 23.65 -1.51 -6.06
C ASP A 395 22.61 -2.64 -6.18
N TYR A 396 22.33 -3.36 -5.09
CA TYR A 396 21.28 -4.38 -5.04
C TYR A 396 19.89 -3.80 -5.27
N ARG A 397 19.60 -2.60 -4.74
CA ARG A 397 18.33 -1.89 -4.89
C ARG A 397 18.19 -1.37 -6.31
N ILE A 398 19.26 -0.74 -6.81
CA ILE A 398 19.35 -0.31 -8.21
C ILE A 398 19.09 -1.48 -9.15
N THR A 399 19.74 -2.62 -8.94
CA THR A 399 19.57 -3.81 -9.78
C THR A 399 18.13 -4.30 -9.76
N TYR A 400 17.50 -4.40 -8.57
CA TYR A 400 16.10 -4.80 -8.47
C TYR A 400 15.18 -3.87 -9.25
N LEU A 401 15.25 -2.56 -8.99
CA LEU A 401 14.36 -1.58 -9.60
C LEU A 401 14.59 -1.48 -11.11
N ARG A 402 15.86 -1.51 -11.57
CA ARG A 402 16.20 -1.55 -13.00
C ARG A 402 15.52 -2.71 -13.72
N GLU A 403 15.60 -3.92 -13.18
CA GLU A 403 14.99 -5.08 -13.84
C GLU A 403 13.46 -4.96 -13.89
N HIS A 404 12.82 -4.40 -12.86
CA HIS A 404 11.37 -4.13 -12.87
C HIS A 404 11.02 -3.04 -13.89
N VAL A 405 11.78 -1.94 -13.96
CA VAL A 405 11.53 -0.86 -14.93
C VAL A 405 11.71 -1.36 -16.38
N LYS A 406 12.65 -2.28 -16.65
CA LYS A 406 12.75 -2.94 -17.96
C LYS A 406 11.48 -3.71 -18.32
N GLU A 407 10.93 -4.48 -17.40
CA GLU A 407 9.70 -5.25 -17.63
C GLU A 407 8.44 -4.37 -17.70
N LEU A 408 8.44 -3.25 -16.98
CA LEU A 408 7.43 -2.20 -17.13
C LEU A 408 7.49 -1.57 -18.54
N LYS A 409 8.68 -1.21 -19.02
CA LYS A 409 8.89 -0.70 -20.38
C LYS A 409 8.34 -1.67 -21.43
N GLU A 410 8.59 -2.96 -21.24
CA GLU A 410 8.06 -4.00 -22.10
C GLU A 410 6.54 -4.16 -22.02
N ALA A 411 5.93 -4.03 -20.83
CA ALA A 411 4.47 -4.06 -20.69
C ALA A 411 3.80 -2.90 -21.43
N VAL A 412 4.39 -1.69 -21.39
CA VAL A 412 3.92 -0.55 -22.18
C VAL A 412 4.01 -0.84 -23.68
N LEU A 413 5.08 -1.51 -24.13
CA LEU A 413 5.23 -1.97 -25.52
C LEU A 413 4.25 -3.08 -25.90
N ASP A 414 3.78 -3.89 -24.95
CA ASP A 414 2.68 -4.85 -25.16
C ASP A 414 1.32 -4.15 -25.38
N GLY A 415 1.24 -2.84 -25.11
CA GLY A 415 0.04 -2.03 -25.25
C GLY A 415 -0.68 -1.74 -23.93
N VAL A 416 -0.06 -2.05 -22.78
CA VAL A 416 -0.62 -1.74 -21.47
C VAL A 416 -0.52 -0.24 -21.18
N GLU A 417 -1.64 0.39 -20.86
CA GLU A 417 -1.67 1.78 -20.41
C GLU A 417 -1.27 1.87 -18.93
N VAL A 418 -0.01 2.26 -18.69
CA VAL A 418 0.51 2.54 -17.34
C VAL A 418 0.71 4.04 -17.18
N ILE A 419 0.08 4.63 -16.16
CA ILE A 419 0.12 6.08 -15.91
C ILE A 419 1.19 6.50 -14.89
N GLY A 420 1.69 5.57 -14.08
CA GLY A 420 2.71 5.89 -13.09
C GLY A 420 3.41 4.69 -12.45
N TYR A 421 4.59 4.95 -11.91
CA TYR A 421 5.42 4.01 -11.17
C TYR A 421 5.96 4.68 -9.90
N MET A 422 5.63 4.12 -8.74
CA MET A 422 5.90 4.71 -7.44
C MET A 422 6.68 3.71 -6.57
N PRO A 423 8.02 3.70 -6.64
CA PRO A 423 8.80 2.81 -5.79
C PRO A 423 8.51 3.01 -4.31
N TRP A 424 8.46 1.89 -3.60
CA TRP A 424 8.46 1.86 -2.15
C TRP A 424 9.92 1.76 -1.68
N SER A 425 10.52 2.83 -1.16
CA SER A 425 9.93 4.12 -0.78
C SER A 425 10.79 5.30 -1.19
N ALA A 426 10.24 6.52 -1.10
CA ALA A 426 10.99 7.74 -1.40
C ALA A 426 12.18 7.93 -0.43
N ILE A 427 11.88 7.75 0.86
CA ILE A 427 12.77 7.86 2.01
C ILE A 427 12.65 6.58 2.83
N ASP A 428 13.64 6.25 3.67
CA ASP A 428 13.51 5.14 4.61
C ASP A 428 12.26 5.31 5.48
N VAL A 429 11.62 4.18 5.79
CA VAL A 429 10.36 4.13 6.52
C VAL A 429 10.42 3.06 7.60
N ILE A 430 9.61 3.17 8.64
CA ILE A 430 9.43 2.09 9.61
C ILE A 430 8.70 0.92 8.94
N GLY A 431 9.22 -0.29 9.08
CA GLY A 431 8.58 -1.50 8.57
C GLY A 431 7.21 -1.75 9.21
N LEU A 432 6.20 -2.03 8.39
CA LEU A 432 4.85 -2.38 8.87
C LEU A 432 4.88 -3.62 9.77
N SER A 433 5.42 -4.73 9.26
CA SER A 433 5.38 -6.05 9.90
C SER A 433 6.28 -6.19 11.13
N THR A 434 7.38 -5.44 11.20
CA THR A 434 8.41 -5.59 12.23
C THR A 434 8.49 -4.40 13.18
N GLY A 435 8.06 -3.21 12.75
CA GLY A 435 8.28 -1.97 13.51
C GLY A 435 9.74 -1.56 13.59
N THR A 436 10.56 -2.00 12.64
CA THR A 436 12.00 -1.73 12.58
C THR A 436 12.36 -0.97 11.31
N ILE A 437 13.46 -0.22 11.34
CA ILE A 437 13.99 0.52 10.20
C ILE A 437 15.12 -0.22 9.49
N ASP A 438 15.73 -1.24 10.11
CA ASP A 438 16.85 -2.02 9.52
C ASP A 438 16.57 -2.58 8.13
N LYS A 439 15.30 -2.87 7.81
CA LYS A 439 14.85 -3.23 6.46
C LYS A 439 14.49 -1.95 5.71
N ARG A 440 15.49 -1.37 5.04
CA ARG A 440 15.42 -0.07 4.40
C ARG A 440 14.99 -0.18 2.95
N TYR A 441 14.19 0.79 2.49
CA TYR A 441 13.60 0.81 1.15
C TYR A 441 13.87 2.12 0.40
N GLY A 442 14.21 3.20 1.12
CA GLY A 442 14.28 4.55 0.58
C GLY A 442 15.33 4.73 -0.50
N PHE A 443 15.15 5.73 -1.36
CA PHE A 443 16.27 6.37 -2.08
C PHE A 443 17.06 7.31 -1.16
N ILE A 444 16.41 7.80 -0.11
CA ILE A 444 16.98 8.67 0.91
C ILE A 444 17.09 7.86 2.21
N TYR A 445 18.32 7.74 2.72
CA TYR A 445 18.62 7.11 4.00
C TYR A 445 18.28 8.05 5.15
N VAL A 446 17.69 7.51 6.22
CA VAL A 446 17.47 8.25 7.48
C VAL A 446 18.39 7.70 8.56
N ASP A 447 19.22 8.56 9.13
CA ASP A 447 20.14 8.20 10.22
C ASP A 447 19.41 8.00 11.54
N THR A 448 18.88 6.79 11.70
CA THR A 448 18.26 6.29 12.91
C THR A 448 18.29 4.77 12.97
N ASP A 449 18.28 4.22 14.18
CA ASP A 449 18.13 2.80 14.48
C ASP A 449 16.67 2.40 14.83
N ASN A 450 16.46 1.12 15.17
CA ASN A 450 15.16 0.56 15.56
C ASN A 450 14.58 1.08 16.90
N ARG A 451 15.27 1.99 17.58
CA ARG A 451 14.80 2.66 18.81
C ARG A 451 14.82 4.18 18.67
N SER A 452 14.88 4.68 17.43
CA SER A 452 14.95 6.09 17.10
C SER A 452 16.20 6.83 17.61
N ASN A 453 17.31 6.11 17.83
CA ASN A 453 18.61 6.72 18.12
C ASN A 453 19.33 7.04 16.81
N GLY A 454 19.80 8.27 16.65
CA GLY A 454 20.49 8.77 15.47
C GLY A 454 20.23 10.26 15.28
N THR A 455 20.86 10.88 14.28
CA THR A 455 20.70 12.33 14.03
C THR A 455 19.41 12.69 13.31
N MET A 456 18.69 11.70 12.75
CA MET A 456 17.56 11.87 11.83
C MET A 456 17.93 12.63 10.54
N ASN A 457 19.22 12.80 10.25
CA ASN A 457 19.65 13.44 9.01
C ASN A 457 19.35 12.54 7.80
N ARG A 458 19.07 13.18 6.67
CA ARG A 458 18.80 12.54 5.38
C ARG A 458 20.09 12.44 4.57
N TYR A 459 20.35 11.27 3.98
CA TYR A 459 21.49 11.04 3.10
C TYR A 459 21.03 10.41 1.79
N LYS A 460 21.47 10.95 0.65
CA LYS A 460 21.19 10.40 -0.67
C LYS A 460 21.98 9.11 -0.87
N LYS A 461 21.29 8.01 -1.19
CA LYS A 461 21.93 6.73 -1.55
C LYS A 461 22.37 6.75 -3.02
N ASP A 462 23.17 5.78 -3.45
CA ASP A 462 23.52 5.66 -4.88
C ASP A 462 22.27 5.52 -5.76
N SER A 463 21.25 4.81 -5.27
CA SER A 463 19.95 4.66 -5.94
C SER A 463 19.19 5.96 -6.16
N PHE A 464 19.43 7.01 -5.36
CA PHE A 464 18.87 8.35 -5.57
C PHE A 464 19.31 8.91 -6.92
N TYR A 465 20.62 8.92 -7.17
CA TYR A 465 21.20 9.48 -8.40
C TYR A 465 20.86 8.60 -9.61
N TRP A 466 20.79 7.28 -9.41
CA TRP A 466 20.30 6.38 -10.43
C TRP A 466 18.86 6.71 -10.84
N TYR A 467 17.94 6.83 -9.88
CA TYR A 467 16.53 7.08 -10.19
C TYR A 467 16.32 8.50 -10.74
N GLN A 468 17.07 9.49 -10.28
CA GLN A 468 17.15 10.81 -10.91
C GLN A 468 17.45 10.68 -12.40
N LYS A 469 18.42 9.83 -12.79
CA LYS A 469 18.75 9.64 -14.19
C LYS A 469 17.65 8.93 -14.98
N VAL A 470 16.97 7.95 -14.37
CA VAL A 470 15.80 7.29 -14.95
C VAL A 470 14.74 8.35 -15.27
N ILE A 471 14.42 9.24 -14.34
CA ILE A 471 13.37 10.25 -14.53
C ILE A 471 13.77 11.29 -15.57
N GLU A 472 14.99 11.83 -15.50
CA GLU A 472 15.51 12.80 -16.49
C GLU A 472 15.43 12.28 -17.93
N THR A 473 15.65 10.98 -18.11
CA THR A 473 15.66 10.33 -19.43
C THR A 473 14.34 9.67 -19.76
N ASN A 474 13.31 9.87 -18.92
CA ASN A 474 12.01 9.24 -19.01
C ASN A 474 12.12 7.71 -19.23
N GLY A 475 12.96 7.02 -18.46
CA GLY A 475 13.15 5.57 -18.53
C GLY A 475 14.04 5.05 -19.65
N GLU A 476 14.72 5.91 -20.42
CA GLU A 476 15.62 5.47 -21.50
C GLU A 476 16.99 5.02 -21.00
N VAL A 477 17.49 5.61 -19.91
CA VAL A 477 18.74 5.21 -19.26
C VAL A 477 18.42 4.57 -17.91
N LEU A 478 18.79 3.30 -17.77
CA LEU A 478 18.61 2.50 -16.55
C LEU A 478 19.95 1.97 -16.04
#